data_AF-A0A914CQN1-F1
#
_entry.id   AF-A0A914CQN1-F1
#
_cell.length_a   1.000
_cell.length_b   1.000
_cell.length_c   1.000
_cell.angle_alpha   90.00
_cell.angle_beta   90.00
_cell.angle_gamma   90.00
#
_symmetry.space_group_name_H-M   'P 1'
#
loop_
_entity.id
_entity.type
_entity.pdbx_description
1 polymer ?
#
loop_
_entity_poly.entity_id
_entity_poly.type
_entity_poly.pdbx_seq_one_letter_code
_entity_poly.pdbx_strand_id
1 'polypeptide(L)'
;MGMEQHYELGKKLRERYVTNLTFLSPTYKSQEIYIQSTDYNRTIISAYSNLIGMFEAGEENQTGIDYPQNPKWPKGFVPIAVHTENVEKVKNLTEWEDWNTVIDTLNIEYNVYNLSNIDPELVKMLPFFNQIVDNLIRWYNGWDVEPYEGVDFSIEIPKIANGGGSFVWNFLDLVNEKIRCKFNSTDSTDLCKWINQLKYHAYSGHDSTLEALFSTLGFRKSAYDEDGIPHYSTGLTLELWLNASSNNSYIKVLYWPLNETYQDVTTSVTGCVENCPLELFINRSMPYKVDDYEEV
;
A
#
# COMPACT_ATOMS: atom_id res chain seq x y z
N MET A 1 -6.12 -19.50 2.05
CA MET A 1 -6.93 -18.28 2.21
C MET A 1 -6.13 -17.03 1.84
N GLY A 2 -5.11 -16.59 2.60
CA GLY A 2 -4.35 -15.36 2.28
C GLY A 2 -3.72 -15.27 0.88
N MET A 3 -3.05 -16.33 0.42
CA MET A 3 -2.48 -16.38 -0.94
C MET A 3 -3.54 -16.22 -2.03
N GLU A 4 -4.70 -16.85 -1.86
CA GLU A 4 -5.83 -16.80 -2.80
C GLU A 4 -6.44 -15.39 -2.85
N GLN A 5 -6.57 -14.72 -1.70
CA GLN A 5 -7.03 -13.34 -1.63
C GLN A 5 -6.09 -12.39 -2.39
N HIS A 6 -4.78 -12.53 -2.18
CA HIS A 6 -3.80 -11.72 -2.92
C HIS A 6 -3.78 -12.03 -4.41
N TYR A 7 -3.94 -13.30 -4.80
CA TYR A 7 -4.08 -13.72 -6.20
C TYR A 7 -5.29 -13.07 -6.87
N GLU A 8 -6.47 -13.08 -6.23
CA GLU A 8 -7.66 -12.42 -6.76
C GLU A 8 -7.51 -10.90 -6.83
N LEU A 9 -6.85 -10.27 -5.83
CA LEU A 9 -6.48 -8.85 -5.93
C LEU A 9 -5.56 -8.61 -7.14
N GLY A 10 -4.59 -9.49 -7.39
CA GLY A 10 -3.70 -9.43 -8.55
C GLY A 10 -4.45 -9.44 -9.87
N LYS A 11 -5.47 -10.31 -10.00
CA LYS A 11 -6.33 -10.37 -11.17
C LYS A 11 -7.12 -9.09 -11.39
N LYS A 12 -7.66 -8.48 -10.33
CA LYS A 12 -8.34 -7.18 -10.40
C LYS A 12 -7.39 -6.06 -10.85
N LEU A 13 -6.15 -6.06 -10.35
CA LEU A 13 -5.12 -5.12 -10.78
C LEU A 13 -4.72 -5.33 -12.26
N ARG A 14 -4.64 -6.59 -12.73
CA ARG A 14 -4.44 -6.91 -14.16
C ARG A 14 -5.58 -6.35 -15.00
N GLU A 15 -6.83 -6.62 -14.62
CA GLU A 15 -8.00 -6.14 -15.34
C GLU A 15 -7.96 -4.61 -15.50
N ARG A 16 -7.59 -3.88 -14.45
CA ARG A 16 -7.45 -2.43 -14.52
C ARG A 16 -6.26 -1.99 -15.38
N TYR A 17 -5.04 -2.40 -15.02
CA TYR A 17 -3.82 -1.80 -15.56
C TYR A 17 -3.33 -2.40 -16.86
N VAL A 18 -3.62 -3.68 -17.12
CA VAL A 18 -3.25 -4.36 -18.36
C VAL A 18 -4.40 -4.32 -19.35
N THR A 19 -5.61 -4.69 -18.94
CA THR A 19 -6.75 -4.87 -19.86
C THR A 19 -7.47 -3.55 -20.15
N ASN A 20 -7.97 -2.85 -19.13
CA ASN A 20 -8.87 -1.70 -19.30
C ASN A 20 -8.12 -0.42 -19.67
N LEU A 21 -7.00 -0.15 -18.99
CA LEU A 21 -6.19 1.05 -19.24
C LEU A 21 -5.10 0.83 -20.28
N THR A 22 -4.76 -0.42 -20.62
CA THR A 22 -3.62 -0.76 -21.49
C THR A 22 -2.32 -0.06 -21.08
N PHE A 23 -2.17 0.18 -19.77
CA PHE A 23 -1.08 0.96 -19.20
C PHE A 23 0.19 0.10 -19.07
N LEU A 24 0.04 -1.10 -18.52
CA LEU A 24 1.10 -2.10 -18.39
C LEU A 24 1.08 -3.08 -19.57
N SER A 25 2.26 -3.59 -19.91
CA SER A 25 2.39 -4.64 -20.91
C SER A 25 1.68 -5.93 -20.46
N PRO A 26 1.11 -6.72 -21.38
CA PRO A 26 0.49 -8.00 -21.04
C PRO A 26 1.47 -9.00 -20.40
N THR A 27 2.71 -9.00 -20.88
CA THR A 27 3.84 -9.75 -20.33
C THR A 27 4.69 -8.89 -19.39
N TYR A 28 5.33 -9.54 -18.42
CA TYR A 28 6.21 -8.85 -17.46
C TYR A 28 7.40 -8.19 -18.17
N LYS A 29 7.62 -6.92 -17.84
CA LYS A 29 8.82 -6.16 -18.22
C LYS A 29 9.44 -5.54 -16.99
N SER A 30 10.69 -5.92 -16.68
CA SER A 30 11.41 -5.44 -15.50
C SER A 30 11.61 -3.92 -15.45
N GLN A 31 11.54 -3.24 -16.59
CA GLN A 31 11.64 -1.79 -16.67
C GLN A 31 10.30 -1.08 -16.34
N GLU A 32 9.16 -1.75 -16.49
CA GLU A 32 7.85 -1.16 -16.24
C GLU A 32 7.41 -1.27 -14.78
N ILE A 33 8.00 -2.21 -14.02
CA ILE A 33 7.47 -2.66 -12.74
C ILE A 33 8.58 -2.80 -11.71
N TYR A 34 8.38 -2.21 -10.54
CA TYR A 34 9.23 -2.39 -9.37
C TYR A 34 8.37 -2.79 -8.17
N ILE A 35 8.77 -3.87 -7.49
CA ILE A 35 8.04 -4.44 -6.36
C ILE A 35 8.96 -4.52 -5.16
N GLN A 36 8.47 -3.98 -4.05
CA GLN A 36 9.16 -4.00 -2.76
C GLN A 36 8.27 -4.64 -1.70
N SER A 37 8.88 -5.34 -0.75
CA SER A 37 8.19 -5.93 0.40
C SER A 37 9.01 -5.74 1.67
N THR A 38 8.34 -5.70 2.82
CA THR A 38 9.02 -5.87 4.10
C THR A 38 9.61 -7.27 4.21
N ASP A 39 10.68 -7.43 4.99
CA ASP A 39 11.38 -8.72 5.13
C ASP A 39 10.66 -9.69 6.08
N TYR A 40 9.39 -9.99 5.79
CA TYR A 40 8.60 -11.01 6.46
C TYR A 40 8.06 -12.02 5.43
N ASN A 41 8.09 -13.31 5.78
CA ASN A 41 7.58 -14.37 4.90
C ASN A 41 6.14 -14.09 4.44
N ARG A 42 5.28 -13.57 5.33
CA ARG A 42 3.87 -13.28 5.02
C ARG A 42 3.72 -12.23 3.92
N THR A 43 4.49 -11.15 3.96
CA THR A 43 4.41 -10.04 2.99
C THR A 43 5.05 -10.43 1.67
N ILE A 44 6.20 -11.11 1.70
CA ILE A 44 6.87 -11.62 0.49
C ILE A 44 5.97 -12.61 -0.27
N ILE A 45 5.36 -13.56 0.45
CA ILE A 45 4.42 -14.54 -0.14
C ILE A 45 3.18 -13.84 -0.70
N SER A 46 2.65 -12.84 -0.01
CA SER A 46 1.54 -12.02 -0.49
C SER A 46 1.89 -11.28 -1.78
N ALA A 47 3.07 -10.67 -1.86
CA ALA A 47 3.56 -10.00 -3.08
C ALA A 47 3.64 -10.98 -4.26
N TYR A 48 4.25 -12.15 -4.06
CA TYR A 48 4.31 -13.18 -5.10
C TYR A 48 2.92 -13.68 -5.52
N SER A 49 2.04 -13.94 -4.56
CA SER A 49 0.67 -14.41 -4.86
C SER A 49 -0.09 -13.39 -5.69
N ASN A 50 0.05 -12.10 -5.37
CA ASN A 50 -0.53 -11.00 -6.14
C ASN A 50 0.04 -10.90 -7.54
N LEU A 51 1.37 -10.99 -7.69
CA LEU A 51 2.03 -10.96 -8.99
C LEU A 51 1.66 -12.16 -9.88
N ILE A 52 1.44 -13.33 -9.29
CA ILE A 52 0.94 -14.51 -10.02
C ILE A 52 -0.45 -14.24 -10.59
N GLY A 53 -1.33 -13.56 -9.84
CA GLY A 53 -2.64 -13.15 -10.36
C GLY A 53 -2.56 -12.02 -11.39
N MET A 54 -1.55 -11.15 -11.28
CA MET A 54 -1.38 -10.01 -12.17
C MET A 54 -0.74 -10.38 -13.52
N PHE A 55 0.20 -11.33 -13.50
CA PHE A 55 0.96 -11.82 -14.66
C PHE A 55 0.86 -13.34 -14.75
N GLU A 56 -0.37 -13.85 -14.80
CA GLU A 56 -0.66 -15.28 -14.88
C GLU A 56 0.20 -16.00 -15.92
N ALA A 57 0.50 -17.27 -15.64
CA ALA A 57 1.22 -18.13 -16.57
C ALA A 57 0.37 -18.41 -17.81
N GLY A 58 0.39 -17.49 -18.77
CA GLY A 58 -0.47 -17.48 -19.94
C GLY A 58 0.26 -17.72 -21.26
N GLU A 59 -0.52 -17.83 -22.33
CA GLU A 59 -0.03 -17.97 -23.71
C GLU A 59 0.73 -16.73 -24.20
N GLU A 60 0.59 -15.60 -23.51
CA GLU A 60 1.30 -14.36 -23.79
C GLU A 60 2.82 -14.50 -23.59
N ASN A 61 3.25 -15.39 -22.69
CA ASN A 61 4.67 -15.63 -22.39
C ASN A 61 5.28 -16.63 -23.39
N GLN A 62 6.41 -16.26 -23.98
CA GLN A 62 7.10 -17.04 -25.02
C GLN A 62 8.19 -17.93 -24.44
N THR A 63 8.11 -19.24 -24.71
CA THR A 63 9.17 -20.19 -24.35
C THR A 63 10.48 -19.84 -25.05
N GLY A 64 11.58 -19.84 -24.31
CA GLY A 64 12.91 -19.49 -24.81
C GLY A 64 13.22 -18.00 -24.83
N ILE A 65 12.24 -17.14 -24.54
CA ILE A 65 12.40 -15.68 -24.42
C ILE A 65 12.08 -15.25 -22.98
N ASP A 66 10.84 -15.44 -22.55
CA ASP A 66 10.36 -14.98 -21.24
C ASP A 66 10.63 -16.02 -20.14
N TYR A 67 10.68 -17.31 -20.51
CA TYR A 67 11.02 -18.41 -19.61
C TYR A 67 11.77 -19.54 -20.35
N PRO A 68 12.61 -20.34 -19.66
CA PRO A 68 13.47 -21.32 -20.32
C PRO A 68 12.70 -22.46 -20.98
N GLN A 69 13.24 -22.97 -22.10
CA GLN A 69 12.75 -24.20 -22.75
C GLN A 69 13.19 -25.45 -21.98
N ASN A 70 12.73 -25.57 -20.73
CA ASN A 70 13.03 -26.71 -19.86
C ASN A 70 11.72 -27.41 -19.49
N PRO A 71 11.53 -28.72 -19.79
CA PRO A 71 10.31 -29.45 -19.44
C PRO A 71 10.00 -29.51 -17.94
N LYS A 72 11.00 -29.30 -17.07
CA LYS A 72 10.80 -29.21 -15.61
C LYS A 72 10.36 -27.83 -15.14
N TRP A 73 10.41 -26.82 -16.01
CA TRP A 73 9.98 -25.47 -15.69
C TRP A 73 8.44 -25.38 -15.80
N PRO A 74 7.75 -24.71 -14.85
CA PRO A 74 6.31 -24.52 -14.95
C PRO A 74 5.96 -23.73 -16.22
N LYS A 75 5.16 -24.31 -17.10
CA LYS A 75 4.83 -23.71 -18.41
C LYS A 75 4.22 -22.32 -18.22
N GLY A 76 4.78 -21.33 -18.91
CA GLY A 76 4.29 -19.94 -18.89
C GLY A 76 4.68 -19.14 -17.65
N PHE A 77 5.34 -19.74 -16.64
CA PHE A 77 5.69 -19.03 -15.41
C PHE A 77 6.94 -18.16 -15.61
N VAL A 78 6.82 -16.87 -15.29
CA VAL A 78 7.91 -15.90 -15.31
C VAL A 78 8.15 -15.41 -13.87
N PRO A 79 9.32 -15.64 -13.28
CA PRO A 79 9.64 -15.14 -11.95
C PRO A 79 9.79 -13.63 -12.00
N ILE A 80 9.08 -12.94 -11.12
CA ILE A 80 9.12 -11.49 -10.98
C ILE A 80 9.92 -11.16 -9.72
N ALA A 81 10.84 -10.20 -9.81
CA ALA A 81 11.64 -9.79 -8.66
C ALA A 81 10.76 -9.08 -7.61
N VAL A 82 10.87 -9.52 -6.36
CA VAL A 82 10.34 -8.84 -5.17
C VAL A 82 11.54 -8.44 -4.34
N HIS A 83 11.82 -7.15 -4.26
CA HIS A 83 12.91 -6.61 -3.47
C HIS A 83 12.50 -6.54 -2.00
N THR A 84 13.43 -6.80 -1.08
CA THR A 84 13.19 -6.63 0.35
C THR A 84 14.09 -5.55 0.91
N GLU A 85 13.56 -4.77 1.84
CA GLU A 85 14.36 -3.89 2.68
C GLU A 85 14.43 -4.48 4.08
N ASN A 86 15.65 -4.53 4.64
CA ASN A 86 15.87 -5.11 5.95
C ASN A 86 15.28 -4.18 7.03
N VAL A 87 14.26 -4.70 7.72
CA VAL A 87 13.50 -4.01 8.77
C VAL A 87 14.33 -3.83 10.06
N GLU A 88 15.54 -4.38 10.16
CA GLU A 88 16.40 -4.22 11.36
C GLU A 88 16.74 -2.77 11.72
N LYS A 89 16.72 -1.83 10.76
CA LYS A 89 16.86 -0.39 11.08
C LYS A 89 15.59 0.26 11.61
N VAL A 90 14.42 -0.35 11.40
CA VAL A 90 13.09 0.19 11.80
C VAL A 90 12.53 -0.52 13.04
N LYS A 91 13.02 -1.74 13.36
CA LYS A 91 12.63 -2.53 14.54
C LYS A 91 12.78 -1.79 15.88
N ASN A 92 13.71 -0.83 15.97
CA ASN A 92 13.91 -0.06 17.21
C ASN A 92 12.81 0.98 17.48
N LEU A 93 11.84 1.16 16.57
CA LEU A 93 10.72 2.09 16.74
C LEU A 93 9.33 1.42 16.80
N THR A 94 9.23 0.08 16.62
CA THR A 94 7.92 -0.60 16.42
C THR A 94 7.74 -1.87 17.25
N GLU A 95 8.06 -1.85 18.55
CA GLU A 95 7.67 -2.92 19.49
C GLU A 95 6.16 -2.86 19.84
N TRP A 96 5.29 -2.97 18.83
CA TRP A 96 3.83 -3.10 18.99
C TRP A 96 3.26 -4.39 18.36
N GLU A 97 4.08 -5.24 17.70
CA GLU A 97 3.65 -6.49 17.06
C GLU A 97 3.05 -7.53 18.04
N ASP A 98 3.22 -7.36 19.35
CA ASP A 98 2.76 -8.32 20.36
C ASP A 98 1.25 -8.21 20.69
N TRP A 99 0.62 -7.03 20.61
CA TRP A 99 -0.79 -6.88 20.98
C TRP A 99 -1.76 -7.39 19.90
N ASN A 100 -1.43 -7.16 18.61
CA ASN A 100 -2.22 -7.68 17.49
C ASN A 100 -2.26 -9.22 17.51
N THR A 101 -1.15 -9.85 17.89
CA THR A 101 -1.08 -11.30 18.09
C THR A 101 -2.07 -11.79 19.15
N VAL A 102 -2.25 -11.06 20.25
CA VAL A 102 -3.21 -11.42 21.31
C VAL A 102 -4.65 -11.30 20.80
N ILE A 103 -5.00 -10.21 20.12
CA ILE A 103 -6.34 -9.99 19.58
C ILE A 103 -6.67 -10.98 18.46
N ASP A 104 -5.74 -11.24 17.55
CA ASP A 104 -5.90 -12.24 16.49
C ASP A 104 -6.05 -13.63 17.07
N THR A 105 -5.27 -13.99 18.09
CA THR A 105 -5.41 -15.28 18.78
C THR A 105 -6.79 -15.41 19.41
N LEU A 106 -7.27 -14.37 20.12
CA LEU A 106 -8.60 -14.37 20.72
C LEU A 106 -9.72 -14.43 19.66
N ASN A 107 -9.57 -13.72 18.54
CA ASN A 107 -10.52 -13.72 17.43
C ASN A 107 -10.56 -15.07 16.70
N ILE A 108 -9.41 -15.73 16.53
CA ILE A 108 -9.33 -17.08 15.96
C ILE A 108 -9.97 -18.09 16.91
N GLU A 109 -9.65 -18.04 18.21
CA GLU A 109 -10.29 -18.92 19.19
C GLU A 109 -11.81 -18.71 19.27
N TYR A 110 -12.26 -17.46 19.17
CA TYR A 110 -13.67 -17.10 19.15
C TYR A 110 -14.40 -17.60 17.89
N ASN A 111 -13.89 -17.27 16.70
CA ASN A 111 -14.60 -17.48 15.44
C ASN A 111 -14.37 -18.87 14.81
N VAL A 112 -13.21 -19.48 15.03
CA VAL A 112 -12.82 -20.76 14.39
C VAL A 112 -13.10 -21.96 15.27
N TYR A 113 -12.90 -21.85 16.59
CA TYR A 113 -12.95 -22.99 17.50
C TYR A 113 -14.25 -23.12 18.31
N ASN A 114 -15.24 -22.26 18.04
CA ASN A 114 -16.58 -22.28 18.65
C ASN A 114 -16.53 -22.56 20.17
N LEU A 115 -15.99 -21.57 20.87
CA LEU A 115 -15.87 -21.38 22.32
C LEU A 115 -16.62 -22.36 23.24
N SER A 116 -16.09 -23.56 23.41
CA SER A 116 -16.57 -24.45 24.48
C SER A 116 -15.76 -24.31 25.78
N ASN A 117 -14.60 -23.64 25.75
CA ASN A 117 -13.62 -23.66 26.84
C ASN A 117 -13.19 -22.29 27.40
N ILE A 118 -13.71 -21.16 26.92
CA ILE A 118 -13.38 -19.81 27.45
C ILE A 118 -14.43 -19.38 28.47
N ASP A 119 -14.00 -18.74 29.57
CA ASP A 119 -14.88 -18.19 30.60
C ASP A 119 -15.93 -17.23 29.97
N PRO A 120 -17.24 -17.49 30.13
CA PRO A 120 -18.29 -16.62 29.63
C PRO A 120 -18.21 -15.16 30.09
N GLU A 121 -17.59 -14.86 31.24
CA GLU A 121 -17.36 -13.48 31.70
C GLU A 121 -16.27 -12.77 30.86
N LEU A 122 -15.22 -13.48 30.43
CA LEU A 122 -14.21 -12.91 29.51
C LEU A 122 -14.84 -12.57 28.16
N VAL A 123 -15.75 -13.42 27.66
CA VAL A 123 -16.46 -13.18 26.39
C VAL A 123 -17.29 -11.90 26.43
N LYS A 124 -17.94 -11.61 27.57
CA LYS A 124 -18.71 -10.37 27.74
C LYS A 124 -17.84 -9.11 27.76
N MET A 125 -16.55 -9.24 28.11
CA MET A 125 -15.60 -8.12 28.12
C MET A 125 -14.95 -7.86 26.74
N LEU A 126 -15.05 -8.79 25.78
CA LEU A 126 -14.44 -8.64 24.46
C LEU A 126 -14.81 -7.32 23.74
N PRO A 127 -16.07 -6.85 23.72
CA PRO A 127 -16.41 -5.58 23.07
C PRO A 127 -15.70 -4.38 23.70
N PHE A 128 -15.53 -4.40 25.03
CA PHE A 128 -14.82 -3.36 25.75
C PHE A 128 -13.31 -3.39 25.47
N PHE A 129 -12.71 -4.58 25.43
CA PHE A 129 -11.30 -4.72 25.03
C PHE A 129 -11.05 -4.24 23.60
N ASN A 130 -11.92 -4.62 22.65
CA ASN A 130 -11.83 -4.15 21.27
C ASN A 130 -11.90 -2.62 21.21
N GLN A 131 -12.84 -2.01 21.94
CA GLN A 131 -12.93 -0.54 22.00
C GLN A 131 -11.66 0.13 22.54
N ILE A 132 -11.03 -0.45 23.57
CA ILE A 132 -9.76 0.08 24.10
C ILE A 132 -8.67 -0.02 23.04
N VAL A 133 -8.55 -1.18 22.39
CA VAL A 133 -7.55 -1.40 21.34
C VAL A 133 -7.76 -0.44 20.17
N ASP A 134 -8.99 -0.29 19.70
CA ASP A 134 -9.34 0.65 18.63
C ASP A 134 -8.95 2.09 18.99
N ASN A 135 -9.23 2.52 20.23
CA ASN A 135 -8.82 3.85 20.69
C ASN A 135 -7.30 4.01 20.75
N LEU A 136 -6.57 2.99 21.21
CA LEU A 136 -5.12 3.02 21.25
C LEU A 136 -4.52 3.10 19.85
N ILE A 137 -5.04 2.33 18.89
CA ILE A 137 -4.64 2.39 17.48
C ILE A 137 -4.94 3.77 16.91
N ARG A 138 -6.11 4.34 17.22
CA ARG A 138 -6.46 5.69 16.76
C ARG A 138 -5.47 6.73 17.27
N TRP A 139 -5.18 6.74 18.57
CA TRP A 139 -4.21 7.67 19.14
C TRP A 139 -2.79 7.46 18.61
N TYR A 140 -2.35 6.20 18.46
CA TYR A 140 -1.05 5.84 17.91
C TYR A 140 -0.88 6.30 16.45
N ASN A 141 -1.98 6.46 15.71
CA ASN A 141 -2.00 6.94 14.34
C ASN A 141 -2.42 8.42 14.22
N GLY A 142 -2.45 9.17 15.32
CA GLY A 142 -2.73 10.61 15.33
C GLY A 142 -4.21 10.98 15.16
N TRP A 143 -5.14 10.05 15.36
CA TRP A 143 -6.57 10.33 15.39
C TRP A 143 -7.05 10.63 16.82
N ASP A 144 -8.01 11.55 16.93
CA ASP A 144 -8.62 11.99 18.18
C ASP A 144 -7.61 12.42 19.26
N VAL A 145 -6.45 12.94 18.83
CA VAL A 145 -5.44 13.54 19.69
C VAL A 145 -5.55 15.06 19.63
N GLU A 146 -5.62 15.70 20.79
CA GLU A 146 -5.66 17.16 20.89
C GLU A 146 -4.24 17.74 20.81
N PRO A 147 -4.08 18.95 20.23
CA PRO A 147 -2.80 19.65 20.26
C PRO A 147 -2.33 19.90 21.70
N TYR A 148 -1.03 19.75 21.95
CA TYR A 148 -0.43 19.96 23.26
C TYR A 148 0.89 20.74 23.14
N GLU A 149 1.07 21.75 23.98
CA GLU A 149 2.26 22.63 24.00
C GLU A 149 2.66 23.20 22.62
N GLY A 150 1.67 23.46 21.76
CA GLY A 150 1.89 24.02 20.42
C GLY A 150 2.25 22.99 19.35
N VAL A 151 2.25 21.70 19.69
CA VAL A 151 2.46 20.58 18.76
C VAL A 151 1.10 20.01 18.34
N ASP A 152 0.88 19.91 17.02
CA ASP A 152 -0.29 19.25 16.45
C ASP A 152 0.04 17.77 16.18
N PHE A 153 -0.31 16.91 17.13
CA PHE A 153 -0.05 15.47 17.02
C PHE A 153 -0.87 14.78 15.93
N SER A 154 -1.94 15.41 15.43
CA SER A 154 -2.67 14.88 14.26
C SER A 154 -1.86 15.02 12.96
N ILE A 155 -0.77 15.79 12.98
CA ILE A 155 0.18 15.94 11.87
C ILE A 155 1.50 15.24 12.19
N GLU A 156 2.10 15.49 13.36
CA GLU A 156 3.42 14.97 13.68
C GLU A 156 3.44 13.44 13.81
N ILE A 157 2.37 12.83 14.34
CA ILE A 157 2.30 11.37 14.45
C ILE A 157 2.22 10.73 13.05
N PRO A 158 1.26 11.06 12.15
CA PRO A 158 1.22 10.45 10.81
C PRO A 158 2.46 10.72 9.95
N LYS A 159 3.15 11.85 10.20
CA LYS A 159 4.41 12.19 9.56
C LYS A 159 5.51 11.15 9.83
N ILE A 160 5.61 10.65 11.06
CA ILE A 160 6.70 9.75 11.50
C ILE A 160 6.27 8.29 11.72
N ALA A 161 5.06 8.08 12.24
CA ALA A 161 4.58 6.77 12.68
C ALA A 161 4.35 5.83 11.50
N ASN A 162 4.93 4.63 11.59
CA ASN A 162 4.89 3.55 10.59
C ASN A 162 5.17 3.99 9.14
N GLY A 163 5.86 5.13 8.96
CA GLY A 163 6.29 5.64 7.66
C GLY A 163 5.21 6.29 6.78
N GLY A 164 4.02 6.63 7.30
CA GLY A 164 2.91 7.18 6.50
C GLY A 164 3.30 8.40 5.64
N GLY A 165 3.86 9.43 6.29
CA GLY A 165 4.44 10.59 5.60
C GLY A 165 5.51 10.22 4.57
N SER A 166 6.39 9.29 4.92
CA SER A 166 7.47 8.83 4.03
C SER A 166 6.95 8.13 2.77
N PHE A 167 5.90 7.31 2.86
CA PHE A 167 5.31 6.69 1.68
C PHE A 167 4.70 7.72 0.73
N VAL A 168 3.97 8.71 1.26
CA VAL A 168 3.38 9.78 0.45
C VAL A 168 4.47 10.61 -0.21
N TRP A 169 5.55 10.93 0.49
CA TRP A 169 6.66 11.71 -0.06
C TRP A 169 7.52 10.93 -1.05
N ASN A 170 7.81 9.66 -0.80
CA ASN A 170 8.46 8.79 -1.79
C ASN A 170 7.65 8.69 -3.09
N PHE A 171 6.32 8.61 -2.98
CA PHE A 171 5.44 8.67 -4.15
C PHE A 171 5.54 10.02 -4.86
N LEU A 172 5.47 11.14 -4.14
CA LEU A 172 5.55 12.48 -4.72
C LEU A 172 6.90 12.75 -5.37
N ASP A 173 7.99 12.24 -4.80
CA ASP A 173 9.33 12.36 -5.38
C ASP A 173 9.41 11.59 -6.70
N LEU A 174 8.90 10.36 -6.76
CA LEU A 174 8.80 9.60 -8.01
C LEU A 174 7.94 10.32 -9.06
N VAL A 175 6.81 10.92 -8.65
CA VAL A 175 5.92 11.70 -9.52
C VAL A 175 6.63 12.94 -10.07
N ASN A 176 7.31 13.70 -9.21
CA ASN A 176 8.04 14.91 -9.59
C ASN A 176 9.18 14.57 -10.55
N GLU A 177 9.96 13.52 -10.26
CA GLU A 177 11.01 13.04 -11.15
C GLU A 177 10.46 12.56 -12.49
N LYS A 178 9.35 11.82 -12.48
CA LYS A 178 8.67 11.37 -13.71
C LYS A 178 8.23 12.55 -14.56
N ILE A 179 7.61 13.57 -13.97
CA ILE A 179 7.15 14.78 -14.67
C ILE A 179 8.36 15.55 -15.21
N ARG A 180 9.38 15.78 -14.38
CA ARG A 180 10.62 16.47 -14.76
C ARG A 180 11.28 15.79 -15.97
N CYS A 181 11.50 14.48 -15.91
CA CYS A 181 12.11 13.70 -16.98
C CYS A 181 11.24 13.58 -18.24
N LYS A 182 9.91 13.63 -18.09
CA LYS A 182 8.99 13.58 -19.23
C LYS A 182 8.94 14.90 -20.01
N PHE A 183 8.93 16.03 -19.30
CA PHE A 183 8.81 17.36 -19.92
C PHE A 183 10.16 18.01 -20.24
N ASN A 184 11.27 17.52 -19.69
CA ASN A 184 12.62 17.92 -20.09
C ASN A 184 13.28 16.84 -20.96
N SER A 185 12.92 16.81 -22.25
CA SER A 185 13.37 15.79 -23.22
C SER A 185 14.88 15.78 -23.53
N THR A 186 15.62 16.76 -23.02
CA THR A 186 17.08 16.83 -23.18
C THR A 186 17.86 16.08 -22.08
N ASP A 187 17.17 15.68 -21.01
CA ASP A 187 17.78 14.97 -19.89
C ASP A 187 17.94 13.47 -20.22
N SER A 188 19.18 13.05 -20.40
CA SER A 188 19.57 11.68 -20.73
C SER A 188 20.25 10.94 -19.58
N THR A 189 20.07 11.44 -18.34
CA THR A 189 20.54 10.77 -17.13
C THR A 189 19.98 9.36 -16.99
N ASP A 190 20.72 8.48 -16.34
CA ASP A 190 20.25 7.11 -16.09
C ASP A 190 18.99 7.08 -15.22
N LEU A 191 18.82 8.07 -14.33
CA LEU A 191 17.58 8.33 -13.61
C LEU A 191 16.40 8.55 -14.58
N CYS A 192 16.53 9.48 -15.52
CA CYS A 192 15.45 9.74 -16.49
C CYS A 192 15.17 8.55 -17.41
N LYS A 193 16.19 7.75 -17.78
CA LYS A 193 15.98 6.51 -18.53
C LYS A 193 15.15 5.50 -17.73
N TRP A 194 15.48 5.31 -16.46
CA TRP A 194 14.78 4.38 -15.57
C TRP A 194 13.36 4.86 -15.25
N ILE A 195 13.20 6.07 -14.71
CA ILE A 195 11.89 6.57 -14.24
C ILE A 195 10.92 6.70 -15.41
N ASN A 196 11.36 7.06 -16.62
CA ASN A 196 10.46 7.16 -17.78
C ASN A 196 9.85 5.80 -18.18
N GLN A 197 10.58 4.70 -17.95
CA GLN A 197 10.09 3.35 -18.22
C GLN A 197 9.25 2.80 -17.07
N LEU A 198 9.54 3.16 -15.81
CA LEU A 198 8.79 2.72 -14.64
C LEU A 198 7.33 3.19 -14.70
N LYS A 199 6.38 2.25 -14.62
CA LYS A 199 4.94 2.52 -14.69
C LYS A 199 4.23 2.15 -13.39
N TYR A 200 4.68 1.09 -12.72
CA TYR A 200 4.03 0.55 -11.54
C TYR A 200 5.05 0.28 -10.44
N HIS A 201 4.81 0.87 -9.27
CA HIS A 201 5.60 0.65 -8.07
C HIS A 201 4.67 0.15 -6.97
N ALA A 202 4.89 -1.08 -6.49
CA ALA A 202 4.10 -1.68 -5.42
C ALA A 202 4.93 -1.94 -4.17
N TYR A 203 4.30 -1.73 -3.02
CA TYR A 203 4.82 -2.07 -1.71
C TYR A 203 3.91 -3.11 -1.05
N SER A 204 4.49 -4.22 -0.60
CA SER A 204 3.80 -5.21 0.23
C SER A 204 4.25 -5.09 1.68
N GLY A 205 3.39 -4.49 2.50
CA GLY A 205 3.64 -4.20 3.91
C GLY A 205 2.55 -4.78 4.82
N HIS A 206 2.20 -4.02 5.85
CA HIS A 206 1.34 -4.45 6.95
C HIS A 206 0.04 -3.63 6.99
N ASP A 207 -0.91 -4.10 7.80
CA ASP A 207 -2.08 -3.32 8.23
C ASP A 207 -1.67 -1.92 8.73
N SER A 208 -0.67 -1.86 9.62
CA SER A 208 -0.11 -0.59 10.13
C SER A 208 0.44 0.33 9.04
N THR A 209 0.89 -0.23 7.90
CA THR A 209 1.32 0.55 6.74
C THR A 209 0.14 1.25 6.08
N LEU A 210 -0.98 0.55 5.91
CA LEU A 210 -2.20 1.13 5.35
C LEU A 210 -2.83 2.12 6.32
N GLU A 211 -2.84 1.84 7.62
CA GLU A 211 -3.35 2.77 8.64
C GLU A 211 -2.58 4.09 8.63
N ALA A 212 -1.23 4.04 8.62
CA ALA A 212 -0.43 5.25 8.57
C ALA A 212 -0.64 6.05 7.27
N LEU A 213 -0.83 5.36 6.13
CA LEU A 213 -1.25 6.01 4.88
C LEU A 213 -2.62 6.67 5.01
N PHE A 214 -3.59 6.00 5.64
CA PHE A 214 -4.93 6.54 5.85
C PHE A 214 -4.90 7.78 6.75
N SER A 215 -4.13 7.76 7.84
CA SER A 215 -3.91 8.94 8.68
C SER A 215 -3.27 10.09 7.91
N THR A 216 -2.20 9.81 7.15
CA THR A 216 -1.51 10.82 6.34
C THR A 216 -2.41 11.40 5.25
N LEU A 217 -3.29 10.58 4.67
CA LEU A 217 -4.32 11.01 3.72
C LEU A 217 -5.54 11.64 4.39
N GLY A 218 -5.60 11.66 5.72
CA GLY A 218 -6.66 12.29 6.50
C GLY A 218 -7.99 11.56 6.43
N PHE A 219 -7.97 10.24 6.24
CA PHE A 219 -9.15 9.39 6.42
C PHE A 219 -9.45 9.28 7.92
N ARG A 220 -10.73 9.19 8.29
CA ARG A 220 -11.19 9.24 9.70
C ARG A 220 -11.23 7.89 10.41
N LYS A 221 -10.91 6.82 9.69
CA LYS A 221 -11.07 5.44 10.16
C LYS A 221 -9.81 4.63 9.82
N SER A 222 -9.46 3.71 10.72
CA SER A 222 -8.37 2.73 10.60
C SER A 222 -8.58 1.79 9.41
N ALA A 223 -9.81 1.40 9.14
CA ALA A 223 -10.25 0.86 7.86
C ALA A 223 -11.10 1.93 7.16
N TYR A 224 -10.79 2.29 5.92
CA TYR A 224 -11.44 3.43 5.26
C TYR A 224 -12.98 3.36 5.26
N ASP A 225 -13.54 2.15 5.14
CA ASP A 225 -14.97 1.86 4.98
C ASP A 225 -15.70 1.42 6.27
N GLU A 226 -14.99 0.98 7.31
CA GLU A 226 -15.57 0.45 8.53
C GLU A 226 -14.73 0.76 9.79
N ASP A 227 -15.32 0.54 10.97
CA ASP A 227 -14.58 0.73 12.22
C ASP A 227 -13.69 -0.50 12.45
N GLY A 228 -12.43 -0.30 12.86
CA GLY A 228 -11.45 -1.39 13.07
C GLY A 228 -10.30 -1.38 12.06
N ILE A 229 -9.47 -2.41 12.09
CA ILE A 229 -8.21 -2.52 11.32
C ILE A 229 -8.51 -2.88 9.84
N PRO A 230 -7.71 -2.44 8.85
CA PRO A 230 -7.89 -2.84 7.46
C PRO A 230 -8.01 -4.36 7.30
N HIS A 231 -8.99 -4.80 6.49
CA HIS A 231 -9.13 -6.22 6.15
C HIS A 231 -7.88 -6.77 5.48
N TYR A 232 -7.66 -8.08 5.64
CA TYR A 232 -6.64 -8.81 4.90
C TYR A 232 -6.76 -8.60 3.38
N SER A 233 -5.62 -8.44 2.72
CA SER A 233 -5.53 -8.23 1.27
C SER A 233 -6.27 -6.98 0.76
N THR A 234 -6.49 -5.99 1.62
CA THR A 234 -6.84 -4.63 1.19
C THR A 234 -5.64 -3.93 0.56
N GLY A 235 -5.91 -2.94 -0.29
CA GLY A 235 -4.86 -2.17 -0.93
C GLY A 235 -5.26 -0.73 -1.19
N LEU A 236 -4.26 0.12 -1.38
CA LEU A 236 -4.44 1.52 -1.77
C LEU A 236 -3.56 1.78 -2.99
N THR A 237 -4.11 2.45 -4.01
CA THR A 237 -3.32 2.89 -5.16
C THR A 237 -3.41 4.40 -5.30
N LEU A 238 -2.24 5.03 -5.48
CA LEU A 238 -2.13 6.43 -5.87
C LEU A 238 -1.72 6.46 -7.34
N GLU A 239 -2.54 7.10 -8.18
CA GLU A 239 -2.33 7.16 -9.63
C GLU A 239 -2.03 8.58 -10.06
N LEU A 240 -0.91 8.77 -10.77
CA LEU A 240 -0.64 10.00 -11.51
C LEU A 240 -1.32 9.95 -12.88
N TRP A 241 -2.24 10.87 -13.13
CA TRP A 241 -2.89 11.06 -14.41
C TRP A 241 -2.36 12.33 -15.09
N LEU A 242 -2.13 12.24 -16.40
CA LEU A 242 -1.70 13.36 -17.23
C LEU A 242 -2.76 13.63 -18.30
N ASN A 243 -3.28 14.84 -18.34
CA ASN A 243 -4.16 15.27 -19.42
C ASN A 243 -3.33 15.59 -20.66
N ALA A 244 -3.52 14.80 -21.72
CA ALA A 244 -2.76 14.94 -22.97
C ALA A 244 -2.98 16.27 -23.69
N SER A 245 -4.09 16.98 -23.42
CA SER A 245 -4.45 18.23 -24.08
C SER A 245 -3.98 19.46 -23.32
N SER A 246 -3.99 19.42 -21.99
CA SER A 246 -3.63 20.58 -21.16
C SER A 246 -2.29 20.47 -20.44
N ASN A 247 -1.63 19.30 -20.49
CA ASN A 247 -0.49 18.94 -19.65
C ASN A 247 -0.75 19.05 -18.14
N ASN A 248 -2.02 19.21 -17.73
CA ASN A 248 -2.38 19.20 -16.31
C ASN A 248 -2.24 17.79 -15.75
N SER A 249 -1.68 17.69 -14.57
CA SER A 249 -1.58 16.46 -13.80
C SER A 249 -2.54 16.46 -12.62
N TYR A 250 -3.07 15.28 -12.30
CA TYR A 250 -3.88 15.07 -11.11
C TYR A 250 -3.62 13.70 -10.51
N ILE A 251 -3.91 13.56 -9.22
CA ILE A 251 -3.81 12.33 -8.46
C ILE A 251 -5.20 11.73 -8.29
N LYS A 252 -5.28 10.41 -8.48
CA LYS A 252 -6.41 9.60 -8.00
C LYS A 252 -5.95 8.70 -6.89
N VAL A 253 -6.79 8.50 -5.90
CA VAL A 253 -6.57 7.54 -4.82
C VAL A 253 -7.68 6.51 -4.86
N LEU A 254 -7.30 5.24 -5.02
CA LEU A 254 -8.23 4.11 -5.15
C LEU A 254 -8.04 3.17 -3.98
N TYR A 255 -9.14 2.86 -3.29
CA TYR A 255 -9.19 1.85 -2.25
C TYR A 255 -9.64 0.51 -2.85
N TRP A 256 -8.94 -0.56 -2.51
CA TRP A 256 -9.21 -1.93 -2.97
C TRP A 256 -9.67 -2.77 -1.77
N PRO A 257 -10.98 -2.85 -1.51
CA PRO A 257 -11.53 -3.72 -0.47
C PRO A 257 -11.39 -5.21 -0.85
N LEU A 258 -11.43 -6.07 0.16
CA LEU A 258 -11.47 -7.51 -0.05
C LEU A 258 -12.75 -7.91 -0.81
N ASN A 259 -12.62 -8.75 -1.84
CA ASN A 259 -13.74 -9.30 -2.62
C ASN A 259 -14.65 -8.31 -3.35
N GLU A 260 -14.45 -6.99 -3.27
CA GLU A 260 -15.23 -6.00 -4.06
C GLU A 260 -14.40 -5.27 -5.11
N THR A 261 -15.05 -4.44 -5.92
CA THR A 261 -14.39 -3.56 -6.89
C THR A 261 -13.72 -2.39 -6.17
N TYR A 262 -12.67 -1.82 -6.78
CA TYR A 262 -12.06 -0.61 -6.23
C TYR A 262 -13.05 0.55 -6.10
N GLN A 263 -12.82 1.39 -5.11
CA GLN A 263 -13.56 2.62 -4.86
C GLN A 263 -12.64 3.82 -5.13
N ASP A 264 -13.11 4.81 -5.88
CA ASP A 264 -12.39 6.08 -6.04
C ASP A 264 -12.62 6.94 -4.79
N VAL A 265 -11.60 7.03 -3.94
CA VAL A 265 -11.64 7.70 -2.64
C VAL A 265 -10.92 9.04 -2.67
N THR A 266 -10.66 9.57 -3.87
CA THR A 266 -9.89 10.81 -4.07
C THR A 266 -10.49 12.00 -3.32
N THR A 267 -11.82 12.12 -3.30
CA THR A 267 -12.53 13.21 -2.60
C THR A 267 -12.55 13.05 -1.08
N SER A 268 -12.28 11.85 -0.58
CA SER A 268 -12.17 11.57 0.86
C SER A 268 -10.79 11.96 1.41
N VAL A 269 -9.80 12.14 0.53
CA VAL A 269 -8.46 12.62 0.91
C VAL A 269 -8.59 14.07 1.37
N THR A 270 -8.14 14.37 2.59
CA THR A 270 -8.24 15.72 3.14
C THR A 270 -7.53 16.72 2.22
N GLY A 271 -8.22 17.81 1.88
CA GLY A 271 -7.74 18.86 0.98
C GLY A 271 -7.86 18.56 -0.52
N CYS A 272 -8.38 17.40 -0.93
CA CYS A 272 -8.57 17.06 -2.34
C CYS A 272 -10.00 17.29 -2.84
N VAL A 273 -10.11 17.42 -4.16
CA VAL A 273 -11.37 17.46 -4.92
C VAL A 273 -11.39 16.32 -5.93
N GLU A 274 -12.47 16.17 -6.70
CA GLU A 274 -12.51 15.21 -7.80
C GLU A 274 -11.34 15.45 -8.77
N ASN A 275 -10.62 14.38 -9.15
CA ASN A 275 -9.38 14.48 -9.92
C ASN A 275 -8.40 15.47 -9.27
N CYS A 276 -7.95 15.17 -8.05
CA CYS A 276 -7.20 16.08 -7.20
C CYS A 276 -5.97 16.65 -7.94
N PRO A 277 -5.94 17.96 -8.26
CA PRO A 277 -4.80 18.55 -8.97
C PRO A 277 -3.50 18.26 -8.25
N LEU A 278 -2.42 17.96 -8.99
CA LEU A 278 -1.15 17.55 -8.37
C LEU A 278 -0.63 18.60 -7.38
N GLU A 279 -0.70 19.89 -7.72
CA GLU A 279 -0.29 20.97 -6.84
C GLU A 279 -1.09 21.00 -5.54
N LEU A 280 -2.40 20.75 -5.62
CA LEU A 280 -3.26 20.66 -4.43
C LEU A 280 -2.86 19.48 -3.55
N PHE A 281 -2.57 18.32 -4.18
CA PHE A 281 -2.10 17.12 -3.48
C PHE A 281 -0.72 17.31 -2.83
N ILE A 282 0.19 18.05 -3.47
CA ILE A 282 1.50 18.40 -2.89
C ILE A 282 1.29 19.32 -1.68
N ASN A 283 0.50 20.40 -1.83
CA ASN A 283 0.31 21.38 -0.77
C ASN A 283 -0.33 20.78 0.49
N ARG A 284 -1.33 19.90 0.33
CA ARG A 284 -1.92 19.16 1.47
C ARG A 284 -0.95 18.17 2.12
N SER A 285 0.09 17.74 1.40
CA SER A 285 1.06 16.75 1.89
C SER A 285 2.29 17.39 2.54
N MET A 286 2.51 18.69 2.35
CA MET A 286 3.61 19.46 2.95
C MET A 286 3.80 19.24 4.45
N PRO A 287 2.74 19.25 5.29
CA PRO A 287 2.92 19.07 6.73
C PRO A 287 3.52 17.70 7.11
N TYR A 288 3.34 16.68 6.26
CA TYR A 288 3.80 15.31 6.51
C TYR A 288 5.19 15.00 5.93
N LYS A 289 5.90 16.03 5.43
CA LYS A 289 7.26 15.85 4.94
C LYS A 289 8.21 15.66 6.11
N VAL A 290 8.95 14.56 6.11
CA VAL A 290 10.07 14.36 7.03
C VAL A 290 11.25 15.14 6.49
N ASP A 291 11.75 16.11 7.26
CA ASP A 291 13.01 16.78 6.96
C ASP A 291 14.17 15.86 7.38
N ASP A 292 15.18 15.70 6.52
CA ASP A 292 16.32 14.74 6.57
C ASP A 292 16.45 13.79 7.77
N TYR A 293 16.53 12.50 7.46
CA TYR A 293 16.71 11.33 8.35
C TYR A 293 17.99 11.29 9.21
N GLU A 294 18.76 12.38 9.34
CA GLU A 294 20.02 12.36 10.10
C GLU A 294 19.87 12.58 11.61
N GLU A 295 18.68 12.88 12.14
CA GLU A 295 18.47 13.17 13.57
C GLU A 295 17.31 12.43 14.27
N VAL A 296 16.98 11.19 13.88
CA VAL A 296 16.08 10.31 14.67
C VAL A 296 16.69 8.95 14.95
#